data_AF-A0A2V7RC21-F1
#
_entry.id   AF-A0A2V7RC21-F1
#
_cell.length_a   1.000
_cell.length_b   1.000
_cell.length_c   1.000
_cell.angle_alpha   90.00
_cell.angle_beta   90.00
_cell.angle_gamma   90.00
#
_symmetry.space_group_name_H-M   'P 1'
#
loop_
_entity.id
_entity.type
_entity.pdbx_description
1 polymer ?
#
loop_
_entity_poly.entity_id
_entity_poly.type
_entity_poly.pdbx_seq_one_letter_code
_entity_poly.pdbx_strand_id
1 'polypeptide(L)'
;MTIRWTVLAPAMVALPFVVSACINEPTAAGTGPRLSAARPVAADPVSLKLDPTAGNFPPPDFAKETGNGPYSQARWTNRVALDGRFSVLLEKSVDFASCYTPTPQNGCMAFAAVIVTGVEGITIADLGNIGFSVNGDCGAGAPRFNLYYDTNGDGQADGVAFYGCAAHVSETTTDWTSMSASAAAPDFCYTFPSGDCTLMRTSTVVELSVLVDEQGVWHIDRVQAAGSTTGEPNGT
;
A
#
# COMPACT_ATOMS: atom_id res chain seq x y z
N MET A 1 5.21 68.79 17.55
CA MET A 1 6.27 68.24 18.43
C MET A 1 6.25 66.74 18.23
N THR A 2 7.30 66.24 17.59
CA THR A 2 7.41 64.91 17.01
C THR A 2 8.29 64.07 17.92
N ILE A 3 7.85 62.87 18.31
CA ILE A 3 8.78 61.84 18.80
C ILE A 3 8.53 60.59 17.96
N ARG A 4 9.44 60.42 17.00
CA ARG A 4 9.64 59.20 16.20
C ARG A 4 10.16 58.11 17.12
N TRP A 5 9.58 56.92 17.02
CA TRP A 5 10.23 55.67 17.39
C TRP A 5 10.53 54.90 16.12
N THR A 6 11.81 54.90 15.74
CA THR A 6 12.40 54.03 14.73
C THR A 6 13.14 52.93 15.47
N VAL A 7 12.65 51.68 15.44
CA VAL A 7 13.49 50.47 15.62
C VAL A 7 12.86 49.29 14.87
N LEU A 8 13.61 48.85 13.85
CA LEU A 8 13.73 47.56 13.16
C LEU A 8 12.50 46.63 12.89
N ALA A 9 12.42 46.23 11.63
CA ALA A 9 11.67 45.07 11.15
C ALA A 9 12.24 43.75 11.69
N PRO A 10 11.38 42.76 12.02
CA PRO A 10 11.75 41.37 11.92
C PRO A 10 11.18 40.80 10.62
N ALA A 11 12.08 40.41 9.72
CA ALA A 11 11.79 39.35 8.78
C ALA A 11 11.43 38.10 9.60
N MET A 12 10.16 37.69 9.62
CA MET A 12 9.75 36.39 10.14
C MET A 12 9.48 35.45 8.97
N VAL A 13 10.55 34.75 8.61
CA VAL A 13 10.60 33.30 8.43
C VAL A 13 9.47 32.72 7.57
N ALA A 14 9.78 32.54 6.29
CA ALA A 14 9.24 31.43 5.53
C ALA A 14 9.45 30.14 6.35
N LEU A 15 8.38 29.38 6.58
CA LEU A 15 8.42 28.01 7.09
C LEU A 15 8.43 27.05 5.89
N PRO A 16 9.61 26.59 5.44
CA PRO A 16 9.71 25.34 4.70
C PRO A 16 10.09 24.21 5.69
N PHE A 17 9.54 23.03 5.44
CA PHE A 17 9.92 21.72 5.98
C PHE A 17 9.49 21.31 7.40
N VAL A 18 8.58 20.32 7.45
CA VAL A 18 8.71 19.05 8.20
C VAL A 18 8.01 18.01 7.30
N VAL A 19 8.65 17.37 6.32
CA VAL A 19 9.50 16.16 6.43
C VAL A 19 9.12 15.28 7.60
N SER A 20 8.14 14.38 7.40
CA SER A 20 8.05 13.12 8.12
C SER A 20 8.75 12.02 7.32
N ALA A 21 10.07 12.17 7.19
CA ALA A 21 10.96 11.03 7.27
C ALA A 21 11.43 11.01 8.74
N CYS A 22 11.13 9.98 9.51
CA CYS A 22 11.87 9.55 10.72
C CYS A 22 11.21 8.31 11.35
N ILE A 23 11.86 7.22 11.76
CA ILE A 23 13.26 6.71 11.71
C ILE A 23 13.18 5.34 12.46
N ASN A 24 13.73 4.21 11.96
CA ASN A 24 15.06 3.71 12.29
C ASN A 24 15.48 2.55 11.36
N GLU A 25 16.75 2.58 10.93
CA GLU A 25 17.50 1.52 10.25
C GLU A 25 17.59 0.22 11.09
N PRO A 26 18.00 -0.89 10.45
CA PRO A 26 19.04 -1.71 11.06
C PRO A 26 20.24 -1.89 10.15
N THR A 27 21.41 -1.51 10.69
CA THR A 27 22.72 -1.96 10.26
C THR A 27 22.78 -3.50 10.28
N ALA A 28 23.40 -4.07 9.23
CA ALA A 28 23.62 -5.49 8.95
C ALA A 28 23.79 -6.46 10.14
N ALA A 29 23.11 -7.62 10.08
CA ALA A 29 23.71 -8.97 10.15
C ALA A 29 22.64 -10.08 10.12
N GLY A 30 22.81 -11.10 9.26
CA GLY A 30 22.03 -12.34 9.32
C GLY A 30 21.88 -13.09 7.99
N THR A 31 22.99 -13.60 7.47
CA THR A 31 23.11 -14.40 6.24
C THR A 31 22.21 -15.64 6.21
N GLY A 32 21.38 -15.75 5.18
CA GLY A 32 20.76 -17.00 4.74
C GLY A 32 20.44 -16.91 3.25
N PRO A 33 21.10 -17.66 2.36
CA PRO A 33 20.85 -17.54 0.92
C PRO A 33 19.51 -18.18 0.60
N ARG A 34 18.45 -17.39 0.37
CA ARG A 34 17.32 -17.86 -0.42
C ARG A 34 17.68 -17.65 -1.88
N LEU A 35 18.28 -18.68 -2.47
CA LEU A 35 18.37 -18.84 -3.92
C LEU A 35 16.95 -18.88 -4.48
N SER A 36 16.40 -17.72 -4.83
CA SER A 36 15.21 -17.64 -5.68
C SER A 36 15.68 -17.81 -7.11
N ALA A 37 15.62 -19.06 -7.59
CA ALA A 37 15.93 -19.36 -8.98
C ALA A 37 14.89 -18.66 -9.85
N ALA A 38 15.32 -17.67 -10.63
CA ALA A 38 14.56 -17.12 -11.74
C ALA A 38 14.10 -18.28 -12.64
N ARG A 39 12.80 -18.60 -12.60
CA ARG A 39 12.21 -19.58 -13.50
C ARG A 39 11.81 -18.86 -14.79
N PRO A 40 12.12 -19.42 -15.97
CA PRO A 40 11.69 -18.85 -17.22
C PRO A 40 10.16 -18.93 -17.32
N VAL A 41 9.57 -17.79 -17.74
CA VAL A 41 8.14 -17.57 -17.97
C VAL A 41 7.63 -18.55 -19.03
N ALA A 42 6.79 -19.49 -18.61
CA ALA A 42 5.84 -20.13 -19.50
C ALA A 42 4.56 -19.29 -19.47
N ALA A 43 4.06 -18.94 -20.66
CA ALA A 43 2.87 -18.13 -20.87
C ALA A 43 1.58 -18.89 -20.50
N ASP A 44 1.39 -19.17 -19.22
CA ASP A 44 0.05 -19.26 -18.66
C ASP A 44 -0.48 -17.83 -18.48
N PRO A 45 -1.80 -17.57 -18.63
CA PRO A 45 -2.35 -16.31 -18.19
C PRO A 45 -1.93 -16.13 -16.73
N VAL A 46 -1.27 -15.01 -16.40
CA VAL A 46 -0.80 -14.73 -15.04
C VAL A 46 -2.02 -14.69 -14.12
N SER A 47 -2.32 -15.84 -13.52
CA SER A 47 -3.37 -15.94 -12.52
C SER A 47 -2.77 -15.37 -11.25
N LEU A 48 -3.11 -14.12 -11.00
CA LEU A 48 -2.76 -13.43 -9.77
C LEU A 48 -3.27 -14.24 -8.57
N LYS A 49 -2.42 -14.38 -7.56
CA LYS A 49 -2.84 -14.96 -6.27
C LYS A 49 -2.84 -13.87 -5.22
N LEU A 50 -3.97 -13.80 -4.51
CA LEU A 50 -4.22 -12.86 -3.44
C LEU A 50 -3.98 -13.56 -2.10
N ASP A 51 -3.13 -12.96 -1.26
CA ASP A 51 -2.80 -13.45 0.07
C ASP A 51 -3.28 -12.43 1.14
N PRO A 52 -4.47 -12.65 1.73
CA PRO A 52 -4.98 -11.79 2.79
C PRO A 52 -4.06 -11.83 4.01
N THR A 53 -3.49 -10.69 4.36
CA THR A 53 -2.54 -10.55 5.48
C THR A 53 -3.01 -9.45 6.42
N ALA A 54 -3.05 -9.73 7.70
CA ALA A 54 -3.26 -8.72 8.74
C ALA A 54 -2.08 -8.72 9.71
N GLY A 55 -1.86 -7.61 10.37
CA GLY A 55 -0.82 -7.52 11.40
C GLY A 55 -0.75 -6.14 12.03
N ASN A 56 0.38 -5.88 12.67
CA ASN A 56 0.77 -4.57 13.18
C ASN A 56 2.12 -4.20 12.59
N PHE A 57 2.34 -2.92 12.31
CA PHE A 57 3.67 -2.36 12.06
C PHE A 57 4.28 -1.95 13.42
N PRO A 58 5.18 -2.73 14.07
CA PRO A 58 5.58 -2.41 15.44
C PRO A 58 6.82 -1.50 15.50
N PRO A 59 6.93 -0.62 16.51
CA PRO A 59 8.24 -0.16 17.02
C PRO A 59 8.59 -0.88 18.34
N PRO A 60 9.87 -1.18 18.69
CA PRO A 60 11.09 -1.19 17.89
C PRO A 60 11.53 -2.59 17.41
N ASP A 61 10.80 -3.65 17.76
CA ASP A 61 11.12 -5.05 17.39
C ASP A 61 10.02 -5.65 16.50
N PHE A 62 10.39 -5.90 15.25
CA PHE A 62 9.52 -6.24 14.10
C PHE A 62 9.28 -7.74 13.90
N ALA A 63 9.50 -8.55 14.94
CA ALA A 63 9.32 -9.99 14.86
C ALA A 63 7.83 -10.41 15.02
N LYS A 64 7.07 -10.23 13.94
CA LYS A 64 5.87 -11.03 13.55
C LYS A 64 4.79 -11.27 14.62
N GLU A 65 3.83 -10.35 14.69
CA GLU A 65 2.42 -10.79 14.73
C GLU A 65 1.80 -10.50 13.36
N THR A 66 2.09 -11.38 12.40
CA THR A 66 1.32 -11.49 11.15
C THR A 66 0.21 -12.49 11.42
N GLY A 67 -1.04 -12.05 11.32
CA GLY A 67 -2.22 -12.84 11.58
C GLY A 67 -3.42 -11.96 11.92
N ASN A 68 -4.62 -12.51 11.72
CA ASN A 68 -5.84 -11.89 12.19
C ASN A 68 -5.77 -11.68 13.71
N GLY A 69 -6.11 -10.47 14.16
CA GLY A 69 -6.04 -10.06 15.56
C GLY A 69 -7.23 -9.20 15.98
N PRO A 70 -7.23 -8.68 17.23
CA PRO A 70 -8.32 -7.85 17.73
C PRO A 70 -8.44 -6.48 17.00
N TYR A 71 -7.37 -6.03 16.34
CA TYR A 71 -7.29 -4.70 15.72
C TYR A 71 -7.30 -4.71 14.20
N SER A 72 -7.06 -5.87 13.58
CA SER A 72 -7.07 -6.03 12.13
C SER A 72 -7.46 -7.45 11.72
N GLN A 73 -8.18 -7.55 10.61
CA GLN A 73 -8.57 -8.83 10.01
C GLN A 73 -8.37 -8.80 8.49
N ALA A 74 -7.82 -9.87 7.94
CA ALA A 74 -7.71 -10.12 6.51
C ALA A 74 -8.06 -11.60 6.25
N ARG A 75 -9.10 -11.85 5.45
CA ARG A 75 -9.50 -13.22 5.08
C ARG A 75 -10.37 -13.26 3.83
N TRP A 76 -10.36 -14.40 3.16
CA TRP A 76 -11.36 -14.72 2.14
C TRP A 76 -12.76 -14.79 2.72
N THR A 77 -13.74 -14.35 1.94
CA THR A 77 -15.14 -14.48 2.28
C THR A 77 -16.06 -14.58 1.07
N ASN A 78 -17.10 -15.40 1.23
CA ASN A 78 -18.22 -15.54 0.29
C ASN A 78 -19.41 -14.66 0.70
N ARG A 79 -19.24 -13.75 1.66
CA ARG A 79 -20.34 -12.96 2.24
C ARG A 79 -21.07 -12.09 1.21
N VAL A 80 -20.42 -11.75 0.09
CA VAL A 80 -21.00 -10.96 -1.01
C VAL A 80 -21.31 -11.83 -2.25
N ALA A 81 -21.36 -13.16 -2.09
CA ALA A 81 -21.59 -14.11 -3.19
C ALA A 81 -22.98 -14.01 -3.85
N LEU A 82 -23.91 -13.25 -3.28
CA LEU A 82 -25.25 -13.03 -3.86
C LEU A 82 -25.20 -12.33 -5.22
N ASP A 83 -24.13 -11.58 -5.52
CA ASP A 83 -23.91 -10.92 -6.82
C ASP A 83 -22.86 -11.65 -7.70
N GLY A 84 -22.52 -12.90 -7.36
CA GLY A 84 -21.48 -13.67 -8.06
C GLY A 84 -20.04 -13.20 -7.77
N ARG A 85 -19.84 -12.46 -6.66
CA ARG A 85 -18.54 -11.94 -6.24
C ARG A 85 -17.96 -12.72 -5.06
N PHE A 86 -16.68 -13.03 -5.15
CA PHE A 86 -15.86 -13.56 -4.06
C PHE A 86 -14.91 -12.46 -3.64
N SER A 87 -14.75 -12.21 -2.35
CA SER A 87 -13.99 -11.03 -1.90
C SER A 87 -13.06 -11.35 -0.75
N VAL A 88 -12.02 -10.54 -0.62
CA VAL A 88 -11.21 -10.50 0.59
C VAL A 88 -11.78 -9.45 1.53
N LEU A 89 -12.16 -9.85 2.73
CA LEU A 89 -12.45 -8.92 3.82
C LEU A 89 -11.13 -8.34 4.31
N LEU A 90 -11.04 -7.01 4.35
CA LEU A 90 -10.03 -6.25 5.07
C LEU A 90 -10.71 -5.36 6.11
N GLU A 91 -10.32 -5.49 7.36
CA GLU A 91 -10.90 -4.75 8.48
C GLU A 91 -9.82 -4.23 9.41
N LYS A 92 -10.00 -3.00 9.89
CA LYS A 92 -9.22 -2.40 10.97
C LYS A 92 -10.16 -1.69 11.93
N SER A 93 -10.01 -1.93 13.23
CA SER A 93 -10.95 -1.43 14.25
C SER A 93 -10.52 -0.11 14.92
N VAL A 94 -9.31 0.38 14.63
CA VAL A 94 -8.70 1.57 15.24
C VAL A 94 -8.17 2.49 14.15
N ASP A 95 -8.24 3.80 14.34
CA ASP A 95 -7.75 4.80 13.39
C ASP A 95 -6.22 4.96 13.50
N PHE A 96 -5.51 5.08 12.37
CA PHE A 96 -4.08 5.38 12.36
C PHE A 96 -3.76 6.74 12.97
N ALA A 97 -4.62 7.75 12.78
CA ALA A 97 -4.44 9.07 13.37
C ALA A 97 -4.36 9.02 14.91
N SER A 98 -4.94 7.99 15.53
CA SER A 98 -4.84 7.80 16.99
C SER A 98 -3.41 7.54 17.48
N CYS A 99 -2.50 7.12 16.59
CA CYS A 99 -1.07 6.96 16.91
C CYS A 99 -0.37 8.29 17.23
N TYR A 100 -0.87 9.41 16.72
CA TYR A 100 -0.22 10.72 16.82
C TYR A 100 -0.85 11.60 17.92
N THR A 101 -1.49 10.97 18.89
CA THR A 101 -2.10 11.64 20.04
C THR A 101 -1.20 11.50 21.28
N PRO A 102 -1.35 12.34 22.32
CA PRO A 102 -0.61 12.19 23.58
C PRO A 102 -0.82 10.86 24.30
N THR A 103 -1.91 10.15 23.97
CA THR A 103 -2.26 8.83 24.52
C THR A 103 -2.63 7.88 23.38
N PRO A 104 -1.65 7.29 22.68
CA PRO A 104 -1.89 6.41 21.54
C PRO A 104 -2.80 5.23 21.91
N GLN A 105 -3.73 4.89 21.01
CA GLN A 105 -4.56 3.71 21.18
C GLN A 105 -3.80 2.45 20.75
N ASN A 106 -4.04 1.34 21.47
CA ASN A 106 -3.55 0.04 21.04
C ASN A 106 -4.12 -0.32 19.67
N GLY A 107 -3.30 -0.89 18.79
CA GLY A 107 -3.75 -1.28 17.46
C GLY A 107 -3.82 -0.13 16.44
N CYS A 108 -3.41 1.09 16.80
CA CYS A 108 -3.37 2.20 15.85
C CYS A 108 -2.41 1.92 14.67
N MET A 109 -1.35 1.12 14.89
CA MET A 109 -0.42 0.64 13.85
C MET A 109 -0.86 -0.69 13.19
N ALA A 110 -2.09 -1.15 13.46
CA ALA A 110 -2.63 -2.32 12.80
C ALA A 110 -2.85 -2.05 11.31
N PHE A 111 -2.76 -3.11 10.51
CA PHE A 111 -3.10 -3.06 9.10
C PHE A 111 -3.80 -4.34 8.68
N ALA A 112 -4.59 -4.23 7.62
CA ALA A 112 -5.03 -5.37 6.83
C ALA A 112 -4.66 -5.11 5.37
N ALA A 113 -4.26 -6.15 4.65
CA ALA A 113 -3.79 -6.07 3.29
C ALA A 113 -4.19 -7.30 2.50
N VAL A 114 -4.22 -7.15 1.19
CA VAL A 114 -4.12 -8.26 0.26
C VAL A 114 -2.81 -8.12 -0.50
N ILE A 115 -1.89 -9.07 -0.33
CA ILE A 115 -0.67 -9.14 -1.13
C ILE A 115 -1.02 -9.79 -2.46
N VAL A 116 -0.62 -9.14 -3.56
CA VAL A 116 -0.81 -9.63 -4.92
C VAL A 116 0.47 -10.29 -5.37
N THR A 117 0.46 -11.62 -5.47
CA THR A 117 1.61 -12.42 -5.90
C THR A 117 1.45 -12.90 -7.34
N GLY A 118 2.58 -13.20 -7.98
CA GLY A 118 2.67 -13.52 -9.41
C GLY A 118 3.05 -12.31 -10.28
N VAL A 119 3.32 -11.16 -9.67
CA VAL A 119 3.76 -9.92 -10.35
C VAL A 119 5.22 -9.59 -10.11
N GLU A 120 5.88 -10.28 -9.18
CA GLU A 120 7.26 -10.04 -8.81
C GLU A 120 8.20 -10.22 -10.01
N GLY A 121 9.10 -9.25 -10.22
CA GLY A 121 10.04 -9.21 -11.35
C GLY A 121 9.44 -8.72 -12.66
N ILE A 122 8.12 -8.52 -12.77
CA ILE A 122 7.50 -7.88 -13.94
C ILE A 122 7.94 -6.41 -13.99
N THR A 123 8.19 -5.87 -15.18
CA THR A 123 8.52 -4.44 -15.32
C THR A 123 7.28 -3.57 -15.08
N ILE A 124 7.46 -2.32 -14.63
CA ILE A 124 6.34 -1.38 -14.49
C ILE A 124 5.60 -1.16 -15.81
N ALA A 125 6.31 -1.20 -16.94
CA ALA A 125 5.70 -1.14 -18.27
C ALA A 125 4.76 -2.33 -18.53
N ASP A 126 5.21 -3.55 -18.21
CA ASP A 126 4.47 -4.78 -18.46
C ASP A 126 3.36 -5.02 -17.42
N LEU A 127 3.50 -4.44 -16.21
CA LEU A 127 2.44 -4.44 -15.19
C LEU A 127 1.18 -3.71 -15.70
N GLY A 128 1.38 -2.66 -16.49
CA GLY A 128 0.32 -1.92 -17.16
C GLY A 128 -0.60 -1.17 -16.19
N ASN A 129 -1.91 -1.37 -16.35
CA ASN A 129 -2.90 -0.80 -15.44
C ASN A 129 -3.14 -1.74 -14.25
N ILE A 130 -3.23 -1.15 -13.06
CA ILE A 130 -3.63 -1.82 -11.84
C ILE A 130 -5.01 -1.34 -11.41
N GLY A 131 -5.79 -2.22 -10.77
CA GLY A 131 -7.14 -1.88 -10.33
C GLY A 131 -7.70 -2.85 -9.29
N PHE A 132 -8.71 -2.40 -8.55
CA PHE A 132 -9.54 -3.25 -7.68
C PHE A 132 -10.94 -2.65 -7.54
N SER A 133 -11.90 -3.47 -7.14
CA SER A 133 -13.24 -3.06 -6.73
C SER A 133 -13.39 -3.18 -5.21
N VAL A 134 -14.12 -2.24 -4.61
CA VAL A 134 -14.46 -2.25 -3.18
C VAL A 134 -15.96 -2.16 -2.97
N ASN A 135 -16.47 -2.83 -1.94
CA ASN A 135 -17.82 -2.59 -1.46
C ASN A 135 -17.85 -1.37 -0.55
N GLY A 136 -18.63 -0.35 -0.91
CA GLY A 136 -18.79 0.89 -0.15
C GLY A 136 -17.89 2.05 -0.60
N ASP A 137 -17.67 2.99 0.32
CA ASP A 137 -16.96 4.23 0.07
C ASP A 137 -15.45 4.02 -0.11
N CYS A 138 -14.90 4.70 -1.10
CA CYS A 138 -13.49 4.64 -1.47
C CYS A 138 -12.88 6.04 -1.36
N GLY A 139 -12.30 6.34 -0.19
CA GLY A 139 -11.83 7.68 0.19
C GLY A 139 -10.31 7.88 0.05
N ALA A 140 -9.82 9.01 0.55
CA ALA A 140 -8.40 9.38 0.49
C ALA A 140 -7.51 8.61 1.50
N GLY A 141 -8.11 7.92 2.48
CA GLY A 141 -7.39 7.24 3.56
C GLY A 141 -7.12 5.76 3.29
N ALA A 142 -8.13 4.99 2.89
CA ALA A 142 -8.01 3.58 2.51
C ALA A 142 -9.27 3.14 1.73
N PRO A 143 -9.21 2.06 0.93
CA PRO A 143 -8.04 1.25 0.55
C PRO A 143 -7.16 1.91 -0.53
N ARG A 144 -5.90 1.46 -0.63
CA ARG A 144 -4.92 1.94 -1.63
C ARG A 144 -3.98 0.85 -2.12
N PHE A 145 -3.45 0.99 -3.32
CA PHE A 145 -2.31 0.16 -3.74
C PHE A 145 -1.00 0.71 -3.16
N ASN A 146 -0.17 -0.20 -2.68
CA ASN A 146 1.25 0.03 -2.43
C ASN A 146 2.06 -0.84 -3.40
N LEU A 147 2.95 -0.21 -4.16
CA LEU A 147 3.83 -0.87 -5.12
C LEU A 147 5.28 -0.63 -4.72
N TYR A 148 5.95 -1.67 -4.26
CA TYR A 148 7.38 -1.66 -4.02
C TYR A 148 8.12 -2.01 -5.31
N TYR A 149 9.15 -1.21 -5.64
CA TYR A 149 9.86 -1.34 -6.91
C TYR A 149 11.38 -1.39 -6.73
N ASP A 150 12.03 -2.14 -7.60
CA ASP A 150 13.48 -2.27 -7.74
C ASP A 150 13.92 -1.58 -9.04
N THR A 151 14.88 -0.67 -8.94
CA THR A 151 15.44 0.08 -10.07
C THR A 151 16.80 -0.46 -10.53
N ASN A 152 17.47 -1.27 -9.72
CA ASN A 152 18.87 -1.64 -9.87
C ASN A 152 19.07 -3.14 -10.16
N GLY A 153 18.04 -3.97 -9.95
CA GLY A 153 18.02 -5.40 -10.26
C GLY A 153 18.60 -6.30 -9.16
N ASP A 154 18.80 -5.81 -7.94
CA ASP A 154 19.26 -6.60 -6.80
C ASP A 154 18.14 -7.38 -6.09
N GLY A 155 16.90 -7.21 -6.53
CA GLY A 155 15.71 -7.86 -5.99
C GLY A 155 15.20 -7.26 -4.68
N GLN A 156 15.71 -6.10 -4.27
CA GLN A 156 15.25 -5.36 -3.10
C GLN A 156 14.48 -4.11 -3.52
N ALA A 157 13.54 -3.69 -2.69
CA ALA A 157 12.79 -2.47 -2.96
C ALA A 157 13.70 -1.24 -2.80
N ASP A 158 13.89 -0.52 -3.89
CA ASP A 158 14.53 0.80 -3.91
C ASP A 158 13.54 1.91 -3.55
N GLY A 159 12.23 1.66 -3.66
CA GLY A 159 11.22 2.65 -3.31
C GLY A 159 9.81 2.07 -3.25
N VAL A 160 8.85 2.95 -2.99
CA VAL A 160 7.43 2.63 -2.95
C VAL A 160 6.60 3.71 -3.65
N ALA A 161 5.56 3.27 -4.36
CA ALA A 161 4.59 4.09 -5.05
C ALA A 161 3.17 3.78 -4.54
N PHE A 162 2.35 4.82 -4.39
CA PHE A 162 1.01 4.75 -3.81
C PHE A 162 -0.03 5.21 -4.80
N TYR A 163 -1.17 4.52 -4.79
CA TYR A 163 -2.33 4.82 -5.62
C TYR A 163 -3.56 4.81 -4.72
N GLY A 164 -4.03 6.00 -4.38
CA GLY A 164 -5.18 6.23 -3.53
C GLY A 164 -6.47 6.13 -4.33
N CYS A 165 -7.48 5.54 -3.72
CA CYS A 165 -8.74 5.31 -4.42
C CYS A 165 -9.40 6.61 -4.89
N ALA A 166 -9.42 7.66 -4.05
CA ALA A 166 -10.04 8.95 -4.36
C ALA A 166 -9.55 9.60 -5.66
N ALA A 167 -8.29 9.37 -6.06
CA ALA A 167 -7.72 9.94 -7.29
C ALA A 167 -8.08 9.16 -8.56
N HIS A 168 -8.52 7.91 -8.41
CA HIS A 168 -8.61 6.94 -9.50
C HIS A 168 -9.98 6.25 -9.64
N VAL A 169 -11.01 6.76 -8.96
CA VAL A 169 -12.37 6.23 -9.07
C VAL A 169 -12.91 6.43 -10.49
N SER A 170 -13.40 5.34 -11.08
CA SER A 170 -14.02 5.36 -12.41
C SER A 170 -15.55 5.24 -12.37
N GLU A 171 -16.09 4.61 -11.32
CA GLU A 171 -17.52 4.41 -11.12
C GLU A 171 -17.84 4.45 -9.62
N THR A 172 -18.58 5.47 -9.19
CA THR A 172 -19.21 5.52 -7.86
C THR A 172 -20.63 4.99 -7.99
N THR A 173 -20.88 3.82 -7.41
CA THR A 173 -22.25 3.30 -7.22
C THR A 173 -22.49 3.09 -5.74
N THR A 174 -23.74 2.92 -5.32
CA THR A 174 -24.08 2.61 -3.93
C THR A 174 -23.59 1.24 -3.47
N ASP A 175 -23.10 0.40 -4.40
CA ASP A 175 -22.81 -1.00 -4.13
C ASP A 175 -21.30 -1.29 -4.24
N TRP A 176 -20.71 -1.08 -5.43
CA TRP A 176 -19.29 -1.32 -5.67
C TRP A 176 -18.64 -0.12 -6.35
N THR A 177 -17.50 0.29 -5.81
CA THR A 177 -16.66 1.36 -6.35
C THR A 177 -15.41 0.74 -6.96
N SER A 178 -15.08 1.08 -8.20
CA SER A 178 -13.89 0.55 -8.89
C SER A 178 -12.87 1.65 -9.15
N MET A 179 -11.61 1.37 -8.81
CA MET A 179 -10.48 2.23 -9.15
C MET A 179 -9.55 1.56 -10.16
N SER A 180 -8.97 2.36 -11.05
CA SER A 180 -7.95 1.93 -11.99
C SER A 180 -6.90 3.02 -12.16
N ALA A 181 -5.63 2.62 -12.13
CA ALA A 181 -4.50 3.53 -12.33
C ALA A 181 -3.46 2.91 -13.27
N SER A 182 -2.70 3.75 -13.96
CA SER A 182 -1.48 3.30 -14.64
C SER A 182 -0.40 3.07 -13.57
N ALA A 183 0.24 1.90 -13.56
CA ALA A 183 1.34 1.63 -12.64
C ALA A 183 2.51 2.64 -12.80
N ALA A 184 2.64 3.26 -13.97
CA ALA A 184 3.67 4.26 -14.22
C ALA A 184 3.31 5.69 -13.74
N ALA A 185 2.11 5.89 -13.17
CA ALA A 185 1.62 7.21 -12.76
C ALA A 185 0.99 7.17 -11.36
N PRO A 186 1.79 7.04 -10.29
CA PRO A 186 1.30 7.05 -8.92
C PRO A 186 0.87 8.46 -8.47
N ASP A 187 0.02 8.51 -7.45
CA ASP A 187 -0.35 9.75 -6.77
C ASP A 187 0.83 10.32 -5.98
N PHE A 188 1.57 9.40 -5.34
CA PHE A 188 2.73 9.71 -4.53
C PHE A 188 3.75 8.58 -4.63
N CYS A 189 5.02 8.91 -4.68
CA CYS A 189 6.09 7.92 -4.63
C CYS A 189 7.37 8.53 -4.07
N TYR A 190 8.20 7.69 -3.47
CA TYR A 190 9.53 8.07 -3.00
C TYR A 190 10.50 6.89 -3.13
N THR A 191 11.79 7.21 -3.09
CA THR A 191 12.89 6.23 -3.11
C THR A 191 13.47 6.14 -1.71
N PHE A 192 13.84 4.95 -1.26
CA PHE A 192 14.52 4.74 0.01
C PHE A 192 15.98 5.23 -0.05
N PRO A 193 16.54 5.71 1.07
CA PRO A 193 15.92 5.87 2.38
C PRO A 193 15.00 7.11 2.50
N SER A 194 15.21 8.15 1.68
CA SER A 194 14.35 9.35 1.63
C SER A 194 14.71 10.24 0.45
N GLY A 195 14.55 9.73 -0.77
CA GLY A 195 14.86 10.43 -2.03
C GLY A 195 13.62 10.68 -2.88
N ASP A 196 13.78 11.54 -3.87
CA ASP A 196 12.79 11.77 -4.92
C ASP A 196 12.45 10.45 -5.62
N CYS A 197 11.24 10.35 -6.15
CA CYS A 197 10.76 9.16 -6.83
C CYS A 197 11.62 8.81 -8.06
N THR A 198 12.16 7.60 -8.07
CA THR A 198 12.98 7.05 -9.17
C THR A 198 12.27 5.94 -9.94
N LEU A 199 10.96 5.77 -9.69
CA LEU A 199 10.13 4.81 -10.41
C LEU A 199 10.21 5.07 -11.92
N MET A 200 10.70 4.07 -12.66
CA MET A 200 10.77 4.09 -14.11
C MET A 200 9.92 2.95 -14.67
N ARG A 201 9.56 3.07 -15.96
CA ARG A 201 8.90 1.98 -16.68
C ARG A 201 9.72 0.68 -16.73
N THR A 202 11.04 0.79 -16.59
CA THR A 202 11.99 -0.33 -16.56
C THR A 202 12.25 -0.87 -15.16
N SER A 203 11.78 -0.20 -14.11
CA SER A 203 11.82 -0.75 -12.75
C SER A 203 11.02 -2.05 -12.71
N THR A 204 11.36 -2.93 -11.78
CA THR A 204 10.65 -4.20 -11.59
C THR A 204 9.85 -4.20 -10.30
N VAL A 205 8.74 -4.92 -10.29
CA VAL A 205 7.88 -5.08 -9.11
C VAL A 205 8.58 -5.97 -8.09
N VAL A 206 8.70 -5.50 -6.86
CA VAL A 206 9.13 -6.31 -5.71
C VAL A 206 7.92 -6.86 -4.96
N GLU A 207 6.92 -6.01 -4.73
CA GLU A 207 5.67 -6.38 -4.08
C GLU A 207 4.55 -5.43 -4.53
N LEU A 208 3.34 -5.96 -4.70
CA LEU A 208 2.13 -5.17 -4.87
C LEU A 208 1.12 -5.59 -3.82
N SER A 209 0.48 -4.63 -3.15
CA SER A 209 -0.58 -4.92 -2.19
C SER A 209 -1.69 -3.89 -2.22
N VAL A 210 -2.91 -4.33 -1.89
CA VAL A 210 -4.01 -3.43 -1.51
C VAL A 210 -4.00 -3.32 0.02
N LEU A 211 -3.66 -2.16 0.55
CA LEU A 211 -3.50 -1.90 1.98
C LEU A 211 -4.70 -1.11 2.52
N VAL A 212 -5.16 -1.49 3.71
CA VAL A 212 -5.98 -0.65 4.60
C VAL A 212 -5.24 -0.43 5.92
N ASP A 213 -5.05 0.84 6.24
CA ASP A 213 -4.48 1.32 7.49
C ASP A 213 -5.38 2.37 8.16
N GLU A 214 -6.57 2.61 7.64
CA GLU A 214 -7.58 3.44 8.29
C GLU A 214 -8.66 2.60 8.98
N GLN A 215 -9.34 3.17 9.97
CA GLN A 215 -10.46 2.48 10.63
C GLN A 215 -11.58 2.20 9.63
N GLY A 216 -12.01 0.94 9.51
CA GLY A 216 -13.11 0.57 8.63
C GLY A 216 -13.14 -0.91 8.25
N VAL A 217 -14.10 -1.23 7.38
CA VAL A 217 -14.39 -2.59 6.90
C VAL A 217 -14.59 -2.51 5.38
N TRP A 218 -13.78 -3.24 4.62
CA TRP A 218 -13.83 -3.27 3.16
C TRP A 218 -13.86 -4.70 2.65
N HIS A 219 -14.57 -4.90 1.54
CA HIS A 219 -14.50 -6.13 0.76
C HIS A 219 -13.83 -5.82 -0.57
N ILE A 220 -12.68 -6.42 -0.83
CA ILE A 220 -11.88 -6.23 -2.04
C ILE A 220 -12.18 -7.36 -3.02
N ASP A 221 -12.45 -7.02 -4.27
CA ASP A 221 -12.71 -7.94 -5.38
C ASP A 221 -12.04 -7.43 -6.68
N ARG A 222 -11.96 -8.29 -7.70
CA ARG A 222 -11.45 -7.97 -9.06
C ARG A 222 -10.11 -7.23 -9.05
N VAL A 223 -9.15 -7.70 -8.27
CA VAL A 223 -7.79 -7.16 -8.31
C VAL A 223 -7.19 -7.47 -9.69
N GLN A 224 -6.64 -6.44 -10.33
CA GLN A 224 -6.02 -6.46 -11.65
C GLN A 224 -4.60 -5.90 -11.58
N ALA A 225 -3.64 -6.61 -12.19
CA ALA A 225 -2.24 -6.24 -12.36
C ALA A 225 -1.56 -7.23 -13.33
N ALA A 226 -1.13 -6.82 -14.53
CA ALA A 226 -0.64 -7.74 -15.60
C ALA A 226 -1.58 -8.93 -15.97
N GLY A 227 -2.77 -8.99 -15.38
CA GLY A 227 -3.70 -10.11 -15.33
C GLY A 227 -4.85 -9.75 -14.39
N SER A 228 -5.84 -10.62 -14.24
CA SER A 228 -7.01 -10.37 -13.39
C SER A 228 -7.29 -11.54 -12.46
N THR A 229 -7.67 -11.25 -11.24
CA THR A 229 -8.17 -12.25 -10.29
C THR A 229 -9.64 -12.61 -10.59
N THR A 230 -9.97 -13.89 -10.54
CA THR A 230 -11.36 -14.40 -10.59
C THR A 230 -11.54 -15.43 -9.49
N GLY A 231 -12.33 -15.13 -8.45
CA GLY A 231 -12.61 -16.07 -7.35
C GLY A 231 -11.49 -16.21 -6.31
N GLU A 232 -11.62 -17.19 -5.40
CA GLU A 232 -10.55 -17.55 -4.46
C GLU A 232 -9.36 -18.16 -5.25
N PRO A 233 -8.14 -17.61 -5.17
CA PRO A 233 -6.99 -18.00 -5.99
C PRO A 233 -6.44 -19.39 -5.66
N ASN A 234 -6.97 -20.04 -4.63
CA ASN A 234 -6.64 -21.43 -4.28
C ASN A 234 -7.80 -22.41 -4.47
N GLY A 235 -8.96 -21.98 -4.99
CA GLY A 235 -10.10 -22.84 -5.35
C GLY A 235 -10.55 -23.82 -4.27
N THR A 236 -11.66 -23.52 -3.59
CA THR A 236 -12.48 -24.58 -2.99
C THR A 236 -13.39 -25.21 -4.03
#